data_AF-A0A9C7UK55-F1
#
_entry.id   AF-A0A9C7UK55-F1
#
_cell.length_a   1.000
_cell.length_b   1.000
_cell.length_c   1.000
_cell.angle_alpha   90.00
_cell.angle_beta   90.00
_cell.angle_gamma   90.00
#
_symmetry.space_group_name_H-M   'P 1'
#
loop_
_entity.id
_entity.type
_entity.pdbx_description
1 polymer ?
#
loop_
_entity_poly.entity_id
_entity_poly.type
_entity_poly.pdbx_seq_one_letter_code
_entity_poly.pdbx_strand_id
1 'polypeptide(L)'
;MYDYVVTELPQVVAQACPQVDTSRAAIMGHSMGGHGALTIGLKNPDRYASFSAFSPIVAPTQCPWGHKAFTQYLGADESAWANYDTCVLLGQATEHRPILIDQGTADNFLERTAQDTPD
;
A
#
# COMPACT_ATOMS: atom_id res chain seq x y z
N MET A 1 10.47 2.12 -6.68
CA MET A 1 9.03 1.77 -6.80
C MET A 1 8.14 2.91 -6.35
N TYR A 2 8.36 3.50 -5.17
CA TYR A 2 7.52 4.59 -4.66
C TYR A 2 7.43 5.78 -5.62
N ASP A 3 8.56 6.33 -6.06
CA ASP A 3 8.59 7.47 -6.99
C ASP A 3 7.95 7.14 -8.34
N TYR A 4 8.09 5.90 -8.79
CA TYR A 4 7.45 5.44 -10.02
C TYR A 4 5.92 5.57 -9.93
N VAL A 5 5.31 5.07 -8.85
CA VAL A 5 3.85 5.09 -8.67
C VAL A 5 3.35 6.49 -8.31
N VAL A 6 4.08 7.22 -7.45
CA VAL A 6 3.62 8.51 -6.91
C VAL A 6 3.91 9.65 -7.86
N THR A 7 5.01 9.62 -8.61
CA THR A 7 5.50 10.78 -9.38
C THR A 7 5.63 10.48 -10.86
N GLU A 8 6.46 9.51 -11.24
CA GLU A 8 6.86 9.32 -12.64
C GLU A 8 5.67 8.87 -13.51
N LEU A 9 4.94 7.83 -13.10
CA LEU A 9 3.81 7.32 -13.87
C LEU A 9 2.67 8.34 -13.99
N PRO A 10 2.23 9.03 -12.91
CA PRO A 10 1.24 10.10 -13.04
C PRO A 10 1.67 11.23 -13.98
N GLN A 11 2.96 11.60 -14.00
CA GLN A 11 3.48 12.61 -14.93
C GLN A 11 3.40 12.14 -16.38
N VAL A 12 3.79 10.88 -16.66
CA VAL A 12 3.68 10.28 -18.00
C VAL A 12 2.23 10.23 -18.45
N VAL A 13 1.30 9.83 -17.56
CA VAL A 13 -0.14 9.79 -17.85
C VAL A 13 -0.67 11.19 -18.19
N ALA A 14 -0.33 12.22 -17.41
CA ALA A 14 -0.76 13.59 -17.67
C ALA A 14 -0.25 14.12 -19.03
N GLN A 15 0.97 13.75 -19.43
CA GLN A 15 1.56 14.15 -20.71
C GLN A 15 0.95 13.39 -21.90
N ALA A 16 0.77 12.08 -21.76
CA ALA A 16 0.27 11.21 -22.84
C ALA A 16 -1.26 11.26 -22.99
N CYS A 17 -1.98 11.58 -21.93
CA CYS A 17 -3.44 11.57 -21.86
C CYS A 17 -3.96 12.89 -21.26
N PRO A 18 -3.94 14.01 -22.00
CA PRO A 18 -4.29 15.33 -21.47
C PRO A 18 -5.75 15.47 -21.02
N GLN A 19 -6.62 14.52 -21.39
CA GLN A 19 -8.02 14.46 -20.92
C GLN A 19 -8.14 13.86 -19.50
N VAL A 20 -7.08 13.24 -18.99
CA VAL A 20 -7.05 12.66 -17.63
C VAL A 20 -6.66 13.75 -16.65
N ASP A 21 -7.60 14.10 -15.76
CA ASP A 21 -7.37 15.05 -14.68
C ASP A 21 -6.68 14.37 -13.49
N THR A 22 -5.35 14.43 -13.47
CA THR A 22 -4.53 13.85 -12.39
C THR A 22 -4.61 14.63 -11.08
N SER A 23 -5.24 15.81 -11.04
CA SER A 23 -5.44 16.56 -9.79
C SER A 23 -6.55 15.99 -8.90
N ARG A 24 -7.43 15.16 -9.48
CA ARG A 24 -8.53 14.47 -8.78
C ARG A 24 -8.32 12.95 -8.74
N ALA A 25 -7.08 12.53 -8.56
CA ALA A 25 -6.72 11.11 -8.56
C ALA A 25 -7.26 10.37 -7.32
N ALA A 26 -7.52 9.08 -7.49
CA ALA A 26 -7.75 8.10 -6.42
C ALA A 26 -6.81 6.91 -6.64
N ILE A 27 -6.49 6.18 -5.56
CA ILE A 27 -5.62 4.99 -5.65
C ILE A 27 -6.29 3.79 -4.99
N MET A 28 -6.23 2.64 -5.66
CA MET A 28 -6.71 1.39 -5.11
C MET A 28 -5.80 0.24 -5.50
N GLY A 29 -5.94 -0.89 -4.81
CA GLY A 29 -5.19 -2.09 -5.17
C GLY A 29 -5.70 -3.35 -4.50
N HIS A 30 -5.10 -4.48 -4.89
CA HIS A 30 -5.41 -5.80 -4.36
C HIS A 30 -4.18 -6.41 -3.66
N SER A 31 -4.35 -7.01 -2.48
CA SER A 31 -3.26 -7.69 -1.74
C SER A 31 -2.02 -6.82 -1.55
N MET A 32 -0.86 -7.19 -2.10
CA MET A 32 0.35 -6.33 -2.12
C MET A 32 0.09 -4.97 -2.79
N GLY A 33 -0.73 -4.92 -3.84
CA GLY A 33 -1.17 -3.66 -4.44
C GLY A 33 -2.07 -2.85 -3.51
N GLY A 34 -2.90 -3.53 -2.71
CA GLY A 34 -3.73 -2.91 -1.67
C GLY A 34 -2.87 -2.30 -0.56
N HIS A 35 -1.84 -3.02 -0.13
CA HIS A 35 -0.79 -2.49 0.75
C HIS A 35 -0.15 -1.22 0.19
N GLY A 36 0.25 -1.23 -1.08
CA GLY A 36 0.81 -0.07 -1.76
C GLY A 36 -0.17 1.11 -1.81
N ALA A 37 -1.44 0.86 -2.17
CA ALA A 37 -2.46 1.89 -2.23
C ALA A 37 -2.71 2.56 -0.87
N LEU A 38 -2.80 1.79 0.21
CA LEU A 38 -3.04 2.31 1.55
C LEU A 38 -1.83 3.08 2.09
N THR A 39 -0.61 2.52 1.97
CA THR A 39 0.62 3.20 2.42
C THR A 39 0.89 4.49 1.64
N ILE A 40 0.68 4.49 0.32
CA ILE A 40 0.80 5.68 -0.52
C ILE A 40 -0.28 6.71 -0.18
N GLY A 41 -1.53 6.29 -0.03
CA GLY A 41 -2.63 7.19 0.35
C GLY A 41 -2.36 7.90 1.68
N LEU A 42 -1.90 7.16 2.70
CA LEU A 42 -1.58 7.69 4.02
C LEU A 42 -0.38 8.64 4.03
N LYS A 43 0.63 8.38 3.20
CA LYS A 43 1.83 9.24 3.08
C LYS A 43 1.62 10.49 2.23
N ASN A 44 0.58 10.50 1.38
CA ASN A 44 0.31 11.61 0.47
C ASN A 44 -1.18 11.98 0.53
N PRO A 45 -1.72 12.35 1.70
CA PRO A 45 -3.15 12.56 1.88
C PRO A 45 -3.68 13.65 0.94
N ASP A 46 -2.92 14.70 0.64
CA ASP A 46 -3.36 15.78 -0.25
C ASP A 46 -3.38 15.41 -1.74
N ARG A 47 -2.72 14.31 -2.12
CA ARG A 47 -2.59 13.90 -3.53
C ARG A 47 -3.75 13.05 -4.02
N TYR A 48 -4.42 12.33 -3.12
CA TYR A 48 -5.46 11.38 -3.48
C TYR A 48 -6.77 11.75 -2.80
N ALA A 49 -7.83 11.92 -3.61
CA ALA A 49 -9.17 12.24 -3.11
C ALA A 49 -9.75 11.08 -2.27
N SER A 50 -9.36 9.84 -2.57
CA SER A 50 -9.77 8.64 -1.86
C SER A 50 -8.79 7.50 -2.09
N PHE A 51 -8.77 6.54 -1.17
CA PHE A 51 -8.07 5.27 -1.36
C PHE A 51 -8.83 4.08 -0.79
N SER A 52 -8.72 2.94 -1.48
CA SER A 52 -9.41 1.69 -1.14
C SER A 52 -8.57 0.46 -1.45
N ALA A 53 -8.97 -0.70 -0.94
CA ALA A 53 -8.27 -1.94 -1.23
C ALA A 53 -9.16 -3.19 -1.17
N PHE A 54 -8.78 -4.20 -1.94
CA PHE A 54 -9.30 -5.56 -1.86
C PHE A 54 -8.26 -6.49 -1.25
N SER A 55 -8.63 -7.21 -0.20
CA SER A 55 -7.75 -8.12 0.56
C SER A 55 -6.33 -7.59 0.84
N PRO A 56 -6.15 -6.35 1.34
CA PRO A 56 -4.84 -5.73 1.48
C PRO A 56 -3.94 -6.42 2.53
N ILE A 57 -2.63 -6.38 2.30
CA ILE A 57 -1.64 -6.68 3.34
C ILE A 57 -1.46 -5.44 4.23
N VAL A 58 -2.15 -5.41 5.38
CA VAL A 58 -2.23 -4.21 6.22
C VAL A 58 -1.11 -4.08 7.27
N ALA A 59 -0.57 -5.21 7.76
CA ALA A 59 0.45 -5.24 8.80
C ALA A 59 1.65 -6.13 8.41
N PRO A 60 2.40 -5.80 7.34
CA PRO A 60 3.54 -6.61 6.89
C PRO A 60 4.64 -6.77 7.95
N THR A 61 4.78 -5.84 8.91
CA THR A 61 5.70 -5.99 10.04
C THR A 61 5.26 -7.05 11.05
N GLN A 62 4.04 -7.59 10.92
CA GLN A 62 3.46 -8.59 11.81
C GLN A 62 3.26 -9.94 11.12
N CYS A 63 3.87 -10.16 9.94
CA CYS A 63 3.76 -11.44 9.25
C CYS A 63 5.07 -11.93 8.60
N PRO A 64 5.26 -13.27 8.47
CA PRO A 64 6.48 -13.82 7.89
C PRO A 64 6.75 -13.39 6.45
N TRP A 65 5.71 -13.24 5.63
CA TRP A 65 5.88 -12.76 4.26
C TRP A 65 6.47 -11.34 4.22
N GLY A 66 5.94 -10.44 5.05
CA GLY A 66 6.42 -9.06 5.12
C GLY A 66 7.83 -8.97 5.70
N HIS A 67 8.15 -9.75 6.72
CA HIS A 67 9.52 -9.87 7.26
C HIS A 67 10.51 -10.34 6.19
N LYS A 68 10.17 -11.38 5.41
CA LYS A 68 11.01 -11.87 4.30
C LYS A 68 11.21 -10.77 3.26
N ALA A 69 10.15 -10.11 2.81
CA ALA A 69 10.22 -9.07 1.80
C ALA A 69 11.01 -7.83 2.27
N PHE A 70 10.72 -7.33 3.47
CA PHE A 70 11.36 -6.13 4.01
C PHE A 70 12.83 -6.35 4.34
N THR A 71 13.20 -7.52 4.85
CA THR A 71 14.62 -7.86 5.03
C THR A 71 15.39 -7.76 3.70
N GLN A 72 14.81 -8.25 2.59
CA GLN A 72 15.46 -8.24 1.29
C GLN A 72 15.50 -6.85 0.63
N TYR A 73 14.45 -6.02 0.81
CA TYR A 73 14.34 -4.73 0.13
C TYR A 73 14.79 -3.53 0.96
N LEU A 74 14.59 -3.56 2.27
CA LEU A 74 14.86 -2.46 3.20
C LEU A 74 16.05 -2.75 4.13
N GLY A 75 16.51 -4.00 4.16
CA GLY A 75 17.58 -4.46 5.04
C GLY A 75 17.08 -4.96 6.40
N ALA A 76 18.01 -5.43 7.22
CA ALA A 76 17.73 -6.05 8.52
C ALA A 76 17.36 -5.06 9.64
N ASP A 77 17.45 -3.75 9.39
CA ASP A 77 17.02 -2.74 10.36
C ASP A 77 15.49 -2.55 10.29
N GLU A 78 14.79 -3.18 11.23
CA GLU A 78 13.33 -3.13 11.29
C GLU A 78 12.76 -1.74 11.58
N SER A 79 13.58 -0.80 12.08
CA SER A 79 13.12 0.57 12.37
C SER A 79 12.63 1.29 11.11
N ALA A 80 13.20 0.94 9.95
CA ALA A 80 12.80 1.49 8.65
C ALA A 80 11.47 0.93 8.15
N TRP A 81 11.05 -0.25 8.62
CA TRP A 81 9.87 -0.98 8.10
C TRP A 81 8.56 -0.31 8.51
N ALA A 82 8.53 0.41 9.63
CA ALA A 82 7.39 1.21 10.08
C ALA A 82 6.87 2.17 8.99
N ASN A 83 7.77 2.68 8.13
CA ASN A 83 7.42 3.53 7.02
C ASN A 83 6.63 2.79 5.92
N TYR A 84 6.59 1.47 5.94
CA TYR A 84 5.95 0.64 4.93
C TYR A 84 4.94 -0.31 5.58
N ASP A 85 4.28 0.10 6.66
CA ASP A 85 3.25 -0.70 7.31
C ASP A 85 1.98 0.13 7.46
N THR A 86 0.86 -0.35 6.93
CA THR A 86 -0.39 0.43 6.90
C THR A 86 -0.95 0.64 8.30
N CYS A 87 -0.92 -0.38 9.16
CA CYS A 87 -1.40 -0.28 10.54
C CYS A 87 -0.54 0.69 11.36
N VAL A 88 0.79 0.65 11.18
CA VAL A 88 1.69 1.60 11.86
C VAL A 88 1.44 3.03 11.38
N LEU A 89 1.36 3.24 10.06
CA LEU A 89 1.10 4.57 9.48
C LEU A 89 -0.26 5.12 9.90
N LEU A 90 -1.30 4.28 9.96
CA LEU A 90 -2.63 4.67 10.46
C LEU A 90 -2.58 5.16 11.90
N GLY A 91 -1.79 4.50 12.76
CA GLY A 91 -1.60 4.93 14.15
C GLY A 91 -0.83 6.25 14.29
N GLN A 92 -0.11 6.68 13.26
CA GLN A 92 0.67 7.92 13.22
C GLN A 92 -0.03 9.06 12.45
N ALA A 93 -1.07 8.75 11.67
CA ALA A 93 -1.76 9.70 10.83
C ALA A 93 -2.49 10.76 11.66
N THR A 94 -2.30 12.03 11.30
CA THR A 94 -3.00 13.18 11.91
C THR A 94 -4.29 13.54 11.17
N GLU A 95 -4.40 13.14 9.89
CA GLU A 95 -5.58 13.30 9.06
C GLU A 95 -6.17 11.94 8.71
N HIS A 96 -7.49 11.81 8.83
CA HIS A 96 -8.21 10.58 8.49
C HIS A 96 -9.10 10.83 7.28
N ARG A 97 -8.75 10.20 6.15
CA ARG A 97 -9.62 10.11 4.98
C ARG A 97 -10.46 8.83 5.03
N PRO A 98 -11.65 8.80 4.40
CA PRO A 98 -12.41 7.56 4.25
C PRO A 98 -11.58 6.50 3.52
N ILE A 99 -11.49 5.31 4.13
CA ILE A 99 -10.82 4.12 3.56
C ILE A 99 -11.87 3.04 3.40
N LEU A 100 -11.99 2.49 2.18
CA LEU A 100 -12.83 1.32 1.92
C LEU A 100 -11.95 0.08 1.76
N ILE A 101 -12.22 -0.96 2.55
CA ILE A 101 -11.56 -2.26 2.43
C ILE A 101 -12.62 -3.34 2.28
N ASP A 102 -12.51 -4.13 1.22
CA ASP A 102 -13.30 -5.34 1.01
C ASP A 102 -12.41 -6.58 1.17
N GLN A 103 -12.88 -7.53 1.98
CA GLN A 103 -12.17 -8.78 2.27
C GLN A 103 -13.11 -9.97 2.11
N GLY A 104 -12.72 -10.93 1.28
CA GLY A 104 -13.42 -12.21 1.21
C GLY A 104 -13.18 -13.03 2.48
N THR A 105 -14.25 -13.52 3.12
CA THR A 105 -14.14 -14.33 4.35
C THR A 105 -13.63 -15.75 4.09
N ALA A 106 -13.63 -16.19 2.83
CA ALA A 106 -13.11 -17.48 2.38
C ALA A 106 -11.74 -17.35 1.68
N ASP A 107 -11.07 -16.22 1.86
CA ASP A 107 -9.73 -16.00 1.31
C ASP A 107 -8.70 -16.85 2.07
N ASN A 108 -7.99 -17.71 1.35
CA ASN A 108 -7.00 -18.63 1.92
C ASN A 108 -5.82 -17.91 2.58
N PHE A 109 -5.62 -16.62 2.30
CA PHE A 109 -4.56 -15.79 2.87
C PHE A 109 -5.04 -14.91 4.05
N LEU A 110 -6.34 -14.95 4.40
CA LEU A 110 -6.91 -14.11 5.46
C LEU A 110 -6.31 -14.44 6.84
N GLU A 111 -6.32 -15.72 7.21
CA GLU A 111 -5.70 -16.19 8.46
C GLU A 111 -4.22 -16.53 8.27
N ARG A 112 -3.84 -16.84 7.02
CA ARG A 112 -2.47 -17.18 6.64
C ARG A 112 -1.77 -15.96 6.05
N THR A 113 -1.23 -15.12 6.92
CA THR A 113 -0.16 -14.20 6.51
C THR A 113 1.23 -14.88 6.52
N ALA A 114 1.25 -16.16 6.91
CA ALA A 114 2.43 -17.00 7.08
C ALA A 114 2.32 -18.25 6.19
N GLN A 115 3.36 -18.47 5.37
CA GLN A 115 3.69 -19.70 4.63
C GLN A 115 2.93 -19.95 3.31
N ASP A 116 3.57 -19.51 2.21
CA ASP A 116 3.84 -20.31 1.01
C ASP A 116 4.82 -19.48 0.14
N THR A 117 6.08 -19.87 -0.04
CA THR A 117 6.51 -21.07 -0.76
C THR A 117 7.59 -21.89 -0.03
N PRO A 118 7.67 -23.21 -0.31
CA PRO A 118 8.89 -23.98 -0.10
C PRO A 118 10.03 -23.44 -0.97
N ASP A 119 11.26 -23.75 -0.54
CA ASP A 119 12.58 -23.37 -1.07
C ASP A 119 12.67 -23.04 -2.57
#